data_AF-A0A0F0GQ10-F1
#
_entry.id   AF-A0A0F0GQ10-F1
#
_cell.length_a   1.000
_cell.length_b   1.000
_cell.length_c   1.000
_cell.angle_alpha   90.00
_cell.angle_beta   90.00
_cell.angle_gamma   90.00
#
_symmetry.space_group_name_H-M   'P 1'
#
loop_
_entity.id
_entity.type
_entity.pdbx_description
1 polymer ?
#
loop_
_entity_poly.entity_id
_entity_poly.type
_entity_poly.pdbx_seq_one_letter_code
_entity_poly.pdbx_strand_id
1 'polypeptide(L)'
;MSGVLAVGIVLLALGNIGVQFYANSRDLPGPGTLSVTAHVVAALLVVAGQIVADRYADWKAPVASLAVLIVTGATLWTFWWA
;
A
#
# COMPACT_ATOMS: atom_id res chain seq x y z
N MET A 1 -0.12 12.79 -10.99
CA MET A 1 0.04 12.95 -9.51
C MET A 1 1.52 12.74 -9.19
N SER A 2 2.07 13.18 -8.06
CA SER A 2 3.42 12.71 -7.70
C SER A 2 3.29 11.30 -7.14
N GLY A 3 4.03 10.31 -7.69
CA GLY A 3 3.95 8.90 -7.29
C GLY A 3 4.37 8.58 -5.85
N VAL A 4 4.50 9.59 -4.99
CA VAL A 4 4.98 9.48 -3.60
C VAL A 4 4.11 8.57 -2.74
N LEU A 5 2.78 8.57 -2.95
CA LEU A 5 1.89 7.68 -2.21
C LEU A 5 2.09 6.21 -2.59
N ALA A 6 2.37 5.91 -3.87
CA ALA A 6 2.73 4.56 -4.29
C ALA A 6 4.03 4.11 -3.63
N VAL A 7 5.05 4.97 -3.63
CA VAL A 7 6.31 4.70 -2.93
C VAL A 7 6.05 4.44 -1.45
N GLY A 8 5.28 5.28 -0.78
CA GLY A 8 4.95 5.15 0.64
C GLY A 8 4.27 3.82 0.97
N ILE A 9 3.22 3.44 0.23
CA ILE A 9 2.51 2.18 0.46
C ILE A 9 3.39 0.96 0.13
N VAL A 10 4.22 1.02 -0.92
CA VAL A 10 5.19 -0.04 -1.24
C VAL A 10 6.20 -0.21 -0.10
N LEU A 11 6.76 0.89 0.41
CA LEU A 11 7.71 0.84 1.53
C LEU A 11 7.05 0.30 2.80
N LEU A 12 5.79 0.66 3.08
CA LEU A 12 5.03 0.07 4.19
C LEU A 12 4.85 -1.45 4.01
N ALA A 13 4.49 -1.91 2.82
CA ALA A 13 4.37 -3.34 2.54
C ALA A 13 5.70 -4.08 2.74
N LEU A 14 6.80 -3.54 2.21
CA LEU A 14 8.14 -4.11 2.37
C LEU A 14 8.59 -4.11 3.84
N GLY A 15 8.33 -3.03 4.57
CA GLY A 15 8.59 -2.96 6.00
C GLY A 15 7.83 -4.04 6.77
N ASN A 16 6.54 -4.21 6.46
CA ASN A 16 5.70 -5.22 7.11
C ASN A 16 6.19 -6.65 6.84
N ILE A 17 6.60 -6.93 5.60
CA ILE A 17 7.23 -8.19 5.21
C ILE A 17 8.52 -8.41 6.02
N GLY A 18 9.40 -7.41 6.07
CA GLY A 18 10.67 -7.49 6.80
C GLY A 18 10.46 -7.75 8.29
N VAL A 19 9.54 -7.02 8.93
CA VAL A 19 9.19 -7.21 10.35
C VAL A 19 8.59 -8.60 10.58
N GLN A 20 7.72 -9.09 9.69
CA GLN A 20 7.15 -10.43 9.80
C GLN A 20 8.23 -11.53 9.74
N PHE A 21 9.18 -11.43 8.80
CA PHE A 21 10.30 -12.37 8.72
C PHE A 21 11.19 -12.29 9.97
N TYR A 22 11.48 -11.08 10.44
CA TYR A 22 12.27 -10.86 11.66
C TYR A 22 11.60 -11.48 12.88
N ALA A 23 10.28 -11.30 13.04
CA ALA A 23 9.51 -11.82 14.16
C ALA A 23 9.41 -13.35 14.12
N ASN A 24 9.11 -13.92 12.95
CA ASN A 24 9.06 -15.37 12.74
C ASN A 24 10.40 -16.05 13.06
N SER A 25 11.54 -15.40 12.74
CA SER A 25 12.87 -15.95 13.05
C SER A 25 13.25 -15.91 14.54
N ARG A 26 12.42 -15.31 15.39
CA ARG A 26 12.67 -15.13 16.83
C ARG A 26 11.51 -15.60 17.71
N ASP A 27 10.54 -16.31 17.14
CA ASP A 27 9.31 -16.73 17.82
C ASP A 27 8.55 -15.57 18.49
N LEU A 28 8.63 -14.38 17.87
CA LEU A 28 7.92 -13.17 18.32
C LEU A 28 6.61 -13.00 17.54
N PRO A 29 5.58 -12.36 18.14
CA PRO A 29 4.40 -11.97 17.39
C PRO A 29 4.76 -10.92 16.35
N GLY A 30 4.57 -11.25 15.08
CA GLY A 30 4.71 -10.31 13.97
C GLY A 30 3.40 -9.59 13.64
N PRO A 31 3.40 -8.72 12.62
CA PRO A 31 2.21 -8.01 12.13
C PRO A 31 1.04 -8.92 11.72
N GLY A 32 1.35 -10.17 11.38
CA GLY A 32 0.39 -11.20 10.98
C GLY A 32 0.19 -11.27 9.47
N THR A 33 -0.12 -12.47 8.98
CA THR A 33 -0.30 -12.76 7.55
C THR A 33 -1.34 -11.86 6.91
N LEU A 34 -2.47 -11.61 7.58
CA LEU A 34 -3.53 -10.74 7.06
C LEU A 34 -3.02 -9.31 6.82
N SER A 35 -2.31 -8.73 7.79
CA SER A 35 -1.73 -7.39 7.68
C SER A 35 -0.74 -7.34 6.51
N VAL A 36 0.17 -8.30 6.41
CA VAL A 36 1.18 -8.36 5.33
C VAL A 36 0.50 -8.45 3.96
N THR A 37 -0.43 -9.39 3.78
CA THR A 37 -1.13 -9.56 2.50
C THR A 37 -1.95 -8.32 2.12
N ALA A 38 -2.63 -7.69 3.07
CA ALA A 38 -3.39 -6.47 2.82
C ALA A 38 -2.51 -5.32 2.32
N HIS A 39 -1.33 -5.11 2.92
CA HIS A 39 -0.40 -4.07 2.47
C HIS A 39 0.18 -4.35 1.09
N VAL A 40 0.47 -5.62 0.77
CA VAL A 40 0.93 -6.02 -0.58
C VAL A 40 -0.15 -5.73 -1.63
N VAL A 41 -1.41 -6.10 -1.35
CA VAL A 41 -2.53 -5.82 -2.26
C VAL A 41 -2.73 -4.31 -2.42
N ALA A 42 -2.69 -3.54 -1.32
CA ALA A 42 -2.78 -2.08 -1.37
C ALA A 42 -1.66 -1.45 -2.22
N ALA A 43 -0.43 -1.92 -2.08
CA ALA A 43 0.71 -1.46 -2.87
C ALA A 43 0.49 -1.71 -4.37
N LEU A 44 0.03 -2.91 -4.75
CA LEU A 44 -0.27 -3.24 -6.14
C LEU A 44 -1.38 -2.36 -6.72
N LEU A 45 -2.46 -2.15 -5.95
CA LEU A 45 -3.58 -1.29 -6.37
C LEU A 45 -3.14 0.16 -6.56
N VAL A 46 -2.36 0.71 -5.62
CA VAL A 46 -1.89 2.10 -5.69
C VAL A 46 -0.90 2.28 -6.85
N VAL A 47 0.02 1.33 -7.08
CA VAL A 47 0.94 1.37 -8.23
C VAL A 47 0.16 1.31 -9.54
N ALA A 48 -0.80 0.39 -9.68
CA ALA A 48 -1.63 0.30 -10.87
C ALA A 48 -2.44 1.59 -11.10
N GLY A 49 -3.02 2.15 -10.04
CA GLY A 49 -3.74 3.43 -10.09
C GLY A 49 -2.84 4.59 -10.53
N GLN A 50 -1.62 4.69 -10.00
CA GLN A 50 -0.66 5.72 -10.42
C GLN A 50 -0.24 5.55 -11.89
N ILE A 51 0.02 4.32 -12.35
CA ILE A 51 0.34 4.06 -13.77
C ILE A 51 -0.77 4.56 -14.69
N VAL A 52 -2.04 4.33 -14.32
CA VAL A 52 -3.19 4.84 -15.08
C VAL A 52 -3.25 6.37 -14.99
N ALA A 53 -3.10 6.94 -13.79
CA ALA A 53 -3.15 8.39 -13.58
C ALA A 53 -2.07 9.15 -14.36
N ASP A 54 -0.89 8.55 -14.52
CA ASP A 54 0.23 9.17 -15.23
C ASP A 54 0.20 8.91 -16.74
N ARG A 55 -0.45 7.83 -17.20
CA ARG A 55 -0.54 7.48 -18.63
C ARG A 55 -1.63 8.24 -19.38
N TYR A 56 -2.74 8.56 -18.72
CA TYR A 56 -3.90 9.18 -19.36
C TYR A 56 -4.02 10.66 -18.97
N ALA A 57 -4.52 11.49 -19.90
CA ALA A 57 -4.84 12.90 -19.67
C ALA A 57 -6.36 13.18 -19.73
N ASP A 58 -7.17 12.12 -19.71
CA ASP A 58 -8.64 12.16 -19.76
C ASP A 58 -9.27 11.92 -18.37
N TRP A 59 -10.58 11.67 -18.33
CA TRP A 59 -11.33 11.42 -17.10
C TRP A 59 -10.80 10.25 -16.25
N LYS A 60 -10.01 9.33 -16.83
CA LYS A 60 -9.42 8.21 -16.08
C LYS A 60 -8.39 8.71 -15.08
N ALA A 61 -7.67 9.79 -15.39
CA ALA A 61 -6.63 10.32 -14.52
C ALA A 61 -7.14 10.77 -13.14
N PRO A 62 -8.19 11.62 -13.03
CA PRO A 62 -8.74 11.98 -11.72
C PRO A 62 -9.40 10.79 -11.00
N VAL A 63 -10.06 9.87 -11.72
CA VAL A 63 -10.67 8.67 -11.10
C VAL A 63 -9.60 7.74 -10.52
N ALA A 64 -8.52 7.49 -11.25
CA ALA A 64 -7.40 6.68 -10.77
C ALA A 64 -6.68 7.36 -9.60
N SER A 65 -6.52 8.68 -9.65
CA SER A 65 -5.96 9.46 -8.53
C SER A 65 -6.82 9.36 -7.27
N LEU A 66 -8.15 9.44 -7.40
CA LEU A 66 -9.09 9.26 -6.28
C LEU A 66 -9.01 7.84 -5.71
N ALA A 67 -8.92 6.81 -6.56
CA ALA A 67 -8.75 5.44 -6.12
C ALA A 67 -7.45 5.26 -5.30
N VAL A 68 -6.34 5.87 -5.74
CA VAL A 68 -5.08 5.86 -4.98
C VAL A 68 -5.27 6.49 -3.60
N LEU A 69 -5.92 7.66 -3.52
CA LEU A 69 -6.17 8.34 -2.25
C LEU A 69 -7.03 7.50 -1.31
N ILE A 70 -8.09 6.86 -1.84
CA ILE A 70 -8.98 5.98 -1.05
C ILE A 70 -8.21 4.78 -0.52
N VAL A 71 -7.47 4.06 -1.37
CA VAL A 71 -6.72 2.87 -0.95
C VAL A 71 -5.64 3.24 0.07
N THR A 72 -4.91 4.33 -0.16
CA THR A 72 -3.88 4.84 0.77
C THR A 72 -4.51 5.21 2.10
N GLY A 73 -5.57 6.02 2.10
CA GLY A 73 -6.27 6.47 3.29
C GLY A 73 -6.88 5.31 4.09
N ALA A 74 -7.51 4.35 3.41
CA ALA A 74 -8.06 3.15 4.03
C ALA A 74 -6.97 2.27 4.65
N THR A 75 -5.85 2.07 3.94
CA THR A 75 -4.71 1.29 4.46
C THR A 75 -4.15 1.92 5.73
N LEU A 76 -3.89 3.23 5.71
CA LEU A 76 -3.40 3.94 6.89
C LEU A 76 -4.43 3.89 8.01
N TRP A 77 -5.68 4.26 7.76
CA TRP A 77 -6.70 4.28 8.81
C TRP A 77 -6.93 2.91 9.46
N THR A 78 -6.98 1.83 8.68
CA THR A 78 -7.26 0.49 9.21
C THR A 78 -6.07 -0.09 10.00
N PHE A 79 -4.84 0.14 9.55
CA PHE A 79 -3.66 -0.51 10.12
C PHE A 79 -2.80 0.38 11.03
N TRP A 80 -3.08 1.69 11.10
CA TRP A 80 -2.30 2.62 11.95
C TRP A 80 -2.51 2.41 13.45
N TRP A 81 -3.68 1.91 13.85
CA TRP A 81 -4.04 1.69 15.24
C TRP A 81 -3.67 0.30 15.77
N ALA A 82 -3.05 -0.54 14.92
CA ALA A 82 -2.70 -1.91 15.23
C ALA A 82 -1.44 -2.00 16.09
#